data_AF-A0A5E4CNN6-F1
#
_entry.id   AF-A0A5E4CNN6-F1
#
_cell.length_a   1.000
_cell.length_b   1.000
_cell.length_c   1.000
_cell.angle_alpha   90.00
_cell.angle_beta   90.00
_cell.angle_gamma   90.00
#
_symmetry.space_group_name_H-M   'P 1'
#
loop_
_entity.id
_entity.type
_entity.pdbx_description
1 polymer ?
#
loop_
_entity_poly.entity_id
_entity_poly.type
_entity_poly.pdbx_seq_one_letter_code
_entity_poly.pdbx_strand_id
1 'polypeptide(L)'
;MEKLYQSIMVYYAIDMKKVSVEDFFTDLNNFRTTFMQAIKENIRKREAEEKEKRARIAKELAEKERLERQQKKKRLLEMKTEGDETGVMDSLLEALQSGAAFRDRRKRTPKPKDIRQSLSPLSQRPVLKVFNHGNKPYS
;
A
#
# COMPACT_ATOMS: atom_id res chain seq x y z
N MET A 1 -51.78 -6.09 25.07
CA MET A 1 -50.55 -6.80 24.65
C MET A 1 -50.84 -8.21 24.15
N GLU A 2 -51.67 -9.00 24.83
CA GLU A 2 -51.96 -10.40 24.46
C GLU A 2 -52.47 -10.61 23.02
N LYS A 3 -53.43 -9.80 22.54
CA LYS A 3 -53.95 -9.91 21.16
C LYS A 3 -52.88 -9.72 20.09
N LEU A 4 -51.91 -8.83 20.33
CA LEU A 4 -50.79 -8.61 19.42
C LEU A 4 -49.83 -9.80 19.44
N TYR A 5 -49.53 -10.32 20.63
CA TYR A 5 -48.68 -11.51 20.79
C TYR A 5 -49.31 -12.73 20.11
N GLN A 6 -50.61 -12.96 20.29
CA GLN A 6 -51.34 -14.03 19.62
C GLN A 6 -51.32 -13.89 18.10
N SER A 7 -51.50 -12.66 17.58
CA SER A 7 -51.38 -12.38 16.14
C SER A 7 -49.99 -12.73 15.60
N ILE A 8 -48.93 -12.35 16.30
CA ILE A 8 -47.53 -12.67 15.94
C ILE A 8 -47.29 -14.18 15.94
N MET A 9 -47.77 -14.88 16.97
CA MET A 9 -47.61 -16.33 17.11
C MET A 9 -48.32 -17.07 15.97
N VAL A 10 -49.54 -16.67 15.62
CA VAL A 10 -50.27 -17.22 14.47
C VAL A 10 -49.53 -16.91 13.16
N TYR A 11 -49.04 -15.68 12.98
CA TYR A 11 -48.34 -15.27 11.78
C TYR A 11 -47.07 -16.09 11.52
N TYR A 12 -46.29 -16.38 12.57
CA TYR A 12 -45.08 -17.21 12.47
C TYR A 12 -45.34 -18.72 12.68
N ALA A 13 -46.62 -19.13 12.78
CA ALA A 13 -47.02 -20.52 13.04
C ALA A 13 -46.38 -21.13 14.30
N ILE A 14 -46.26 -20.34 15.37
CA ILE A 14 -45.71 -20.74 16.66
C ILE A 14 -46.85 -21.12 17.61
N ASP A 15 -46.71 -22.26 18.29
CA ASP A 15 -47.67 -22.70 19.30
C ASP A 15 -47.43 -21.98 20.64
N MET A 16 -48.38 -21.11 21.01
CA MET A 16 -48.37 -20.34 22.26
C MET A 16 -48.31 -21.21 23.53
N LYS A 17 -48.69 -22.49 23.45
CA LYS A 17 -48.62 -23.41 24.60
C LYS A 17 -47.23 -24.01 24.77
N LYS A 18 -46.40 -23.96 23.73
CA LYS A 18 -45.05 -24.55 23.72
C LYS A 18 -43.96 -23.54 24.00
N VAL A 19 -44.23 -22.26 23.75
CA VAL A 19 -43.23 -21.19 23.86
C VAL A 19 -43.77 -20.08 24.75
N SER A 20 -43.05 -19.78 25.82
CA SER A 20 -43.38 -18.65 26.67
C SER A 20 -43.05 -17.32 25.97
N VAL A 21 -43.72 -16.24 26.39
CA VAL A 21 -43.45 -14.89 25.87
C VAL A 21 -41.99 -14.49 26.09
N GLU A 22 -41.44 -14.84 27.25
CA GLU A 22 -40.07 -14.52 27.63
C GLU A 22 -39.05 -15.27 26.77
N ASP A 23 -39.26 -16.57 26.54
CA ASP A 23 -38.39 -17.37 25.69
C ASP A 23 -38.37 -16.85 24.25
N PHE A 24 -39.55 -16.54 23.69
CA PHE A 24 -39.66 -16.00 22.33
C PHE A 24 -38.86 -14.71 22.15
N PHE A 25 -39.01 -13.74 23.06
CA PHE A 25 -38.28 -12.48 22.96
C PHE A 25 -36.79 -12.62 23.29
N THR A 26 -36.44 -13.57 24.15
CA THR A 26 -35.04 -13.91 24.45
C THR A 26 -34.36 -14.47 23.21
N ASP A 27 -34.97 -15.45 22.55
CA ASP A 27 -34.45 -16.03 21.31
C ASP A 27 -34.37 -15.00 20.18
N LEU A 28 -35.37 -14.13 20.05
CA LEU A 28 -35.36 -13.06 19.06
C LEU A 28 -34.25 -12.03 19.33
N ASN A 29 -34.01 -11.68 20.59
CA ASN A 29 -32.93 -10.77 20.96
C ASN A 29 -31.55 -11.44 20.76
N ASN A 30 -31.42 -12.72 21.08
CA ASN A 30 -30.21 -13.52 20.83
C ASN A 30 -29.92 -13.59 19.33
N PHE A 31 -30.93 -13.86 18.51
CA PHE A 31 -30.82 -13.86 17.05
C PHE A 31 -30.36 -12.49 16.54
N ARG A 32 -31.03 -11.40 16.96
CA ARG A 32 -30.64 -10.03 16.59
C ARG A 32 -29.18 -9.73 16.94
N THR A 33 -28.76 -10.11 18.14
CA THR A 33 -27.40 -9.86 18.63
C THR A 33 -26.38 -10.65 17.82
N THR A 34 -26.64 -11.94 17.60
CA THR A 34 -25.77 -12.84 16.82
C THR A 34 -25.68 -12.40 15.36
N PHE A 35 -26.79 -11.99 14.76
CA PHE A 35 -26.82 -11.49 13.38
C PHE A 35 -26.01 -10.20 13.23
N MET A 36 -26.16 -9.25 14.15
CA MET A 36 -25.36 -8.01 14.15
C MET A 36 -23.87 -8.28 14.35
N GLN A 37 -23.53 -9.27 15.17
CA GLN A 37 -22.15 -9.70 15.36
C GLN A 37 -21.59 -10.35 14.10
N ALA A 38 -22.35 -11.25 13.45
CA ALA A 38 -21.96 -11.89 12.20
C ALA A 38 -21.73 -10.88 11.06
N ILE A 39 -22.53 -9.80 10.99
CA ILE A 39 -22.28 -8.71 10.03
C ILE A 39 -20.90 -8.09 10.26
N LYS A 40 -20.56 -7.76 11.51
CA LYS A 40 -19.26 -7.17 11.85
C LYS A 40 -18.11 -8.14 11.52
N GLU A 41 -18.28 -9.42 11.82
CA GLU A 41 -17.29 -10.44 11.53
C GLU A 41 -17.09 -10.65 10.03
N ASN A 42 -18.17 -10.63 9.24
CA ASN A 42 -18.09 -10.72 7.78
C ASN A 42 -17.31 -9.55 7.16
N ILE A 43 -17.49 -8.33 7.69
CA ILE A 43 -16.72 -7.16 7.26
C ILE A 43 -15.23 -7.36 7.58
N ARG A 44 -14.91 -7.69 8.83
CA ARG A 44 -13.51 -7.94 9.25
C ARG A 44 -12.85 -9.04 8.43
N LYS A 45 -13.58 -10.13 8.16
CA LYS A 45 -13.09 -11.26 7.36
C LYS A 45 -12.77 -10.81 5.94
N ARG A 46 -13.64 -10.03 5.31
CA ARG A 46 -13.41 -9.48 3.96
C ARG A 46 -12.19 -8.57 3.90
N GLU A 47 -12.04 -7.68 4.89
CA GLU A 47 -10.87 -6.79 4.98
C GLU A 47 -9.57 -7.57 5.20
N ALA A 48 -9.60 -8.61 6.05
CA ALA A 48 -8.44 -9.46 6.30
C ALA A 48 -8.03 -10.25 5.05
N GLU A 49 -9.00 -10.83 4.34
CA GLU A 49 -8.75 -11.53 3.07
C GLU A 49 -8.16 -10.60 2.01
N GLU A 50 -8.64 -9.36 1.90
CA GLU A 50 -8.08 -8.39 0.96
C GLU A 50 -6.65 -7.99 1.36
N LYS A 51 -6.39 -7.80 2.66
CA LYS A 51 -5.05 -7.51 3.17
C LYS A 51 -4.08 -8.65 2.90
N GLU A 52 -4.50 -9.90 3.08
CA GLU A 52 -3.68 -11.07 2.78
C GLU A 52 -3.38 -11.17 1.28
N LYS A 53 -4.39 -10.99 0.43
CA LYS A 53 -4.20 -10.99 -1.04
C LYS A 53 -3.18 -9.93 -1.47
N ARG A 54 -3.30 -8.70 -0.95
CA ARG A 54 -2.33 -7.62 -1.22
C ARG A 54 -0.92 -7.98 -0.75
N ALA A 55 -0.78 -8.56 0.45
CA ALA A 55 0.51 -8.99 0.97
C ALA A 55 1.14 -10.12 0.13
N ARG A 56 0.34 -11.07 -0.37
CA ARG A 56 0.79 -12.15 -1.24
C ARG A 56 1.32 -11.62 -2.58
N ILE A 57 0.57 -10.72 -3.23
CA ILE A 57 0.98 -10.07 -4.49
C ILE A 57 2.28 -9.28 -4.29
N ALA A 58 2.40 -8.52 -3.20
CA ALA A 58 3.61 -7.75 -2.91
C ALA A 58 4.84 -8.64 -2.69
N LYS A 59 4.67 -9.78 -2.00
CA LYS A 59 5.75 -10.75 -1.80
C LYS A 59 6.19 -11.39 -3.12
N GLU A 60 5.25 -11.81 -3.95
CA GLU A 60 5.55 -12.40 -5.26
C GLU A 60 6.29 -11.42 -6.18
N LEU A 61 5.84 -10.16 -6.20
CA LEU A 61 6.50 -9.11 -6.98
C LEU A 61 7.93 -8.84 -6.49
N ALA A 62 8.13 -8.78 -5.17
CA ALA A 62 9.46 -8.57 -4.58
C ALA A 62 10.40 -9.75 -4.85
N GLU A 63 9.89 -10.99 -4.86
CA GLU A 63 10.66 -12.17 -5.18
C GLU A 63 11.07 -12.20 -6.67
N LYS A 64 10.13 -11.88 -7.56
CA LYS A 64 10.39 -11.77 -9.00
C LYS A 64 11.44 -10.68 -9.30
N GLU A 65 11.31 -9.50 -8.70
CA GLU A 65 12.30 -8.42 -8.86
C GLU A 65 13.69 -8.83 -8.33
N ARG A 66 13.73 -9.56 -7.20
CA ARG A 66 15.00 -10.08 -6.65
C ARG A 66 15.67 -11.06 -7.62
N LEU A 67 14.90 -11.98 -8.20
CA LEU A 67 15.43 -12.95 -9.16
C LEU A 67 15.93 -12.26 -10.44
N GLU A 68 15.17 -11.30 -10.97
CA GLU A 68 15.56 -10.53 -12.16
C GLU A 68 16.86 -9.74 -11.93
N ARG A 69 17.00 -9.09 -10.75
CA ARG A 69 18.24 -8.40 -10.38
C ARG A 69 19.42 -9.36 -10.28
N GLN A 70 19.22 -10.56 -9.74
CA GLN A 70 20.26 -11.58 -9.65
C GLN A 70 20.68 -12.07 -11.04
N GLN A 71 19.73 -12.35 -11.94
CA GLN A 71 20.01 -12.76 -13.31
C GLN A 71 20.73 -11.66 -14.10
N LYS A 72 20.30 -10.41 -13.99
CA LYS A 72 20.97 -9.27 -14.63
C LYS A 72 22.40 -9.10 -14.12
N LYS A 73 22.63 -9.25 -12.81
CA LYS A 73 23.98 -9.22 -12.23
C LYS A 73 24.85 -10.37 -12.76
N LYS A 74 24.30 -11.59 -12.85
CA LYS A 74 25.02 -12.76 -13.39
C LYS A 74 25.43 -12.55 -14.86
N ARG A 75 24.51 -12.08 -15.71
CA ARG A 75 24.81 -11.76 -17.12
C ARG A 75 25.93 -10.72 -17.25
N LEU A 76 25.90 -9.66 -16.44
CA LEU A 76 26.96 -8.63 -16.44
C LEU A 76 28.32 -9.14 -15.95
N LEU A 77 28.34 -10.19 -15.11
CA LEU A 77 29.58 -10.84 -14.67
C LEU A 77 30.14 -11.78 -15.76
N GLU A 78 29.28 -12.56 -16.41
CA GLU A 78 29.68 -13.45 -17.51
C GLU A 78 30.24 -12.67 -18.71
N MET A 79 29.62 -11.54 -19.08
CA MET A 79 30.16 -10.64 -20.12
C MET A 79 31.49 -9.97 -19.74
N LYS A 80 31.84 -9.92 -18.45
CA LYS A 80 33.14 -9.39 -17.99
C LYS A 80 34.25 -10.44 -17.98
N THR A 81 33.89 -11.72 -17.93
CA THR A 81 34.88 -12.81 -17.87
C THR A 81 35.34 -13.29 -19.24
N GLU A 82 34.58 -13.00 -20.30
CA GLU A 82 34.96 -13.33 -21.68
C GLU A 82 35.35 -12.06 -22.46
N GLY A 83 36.52 -11.50 -22.15
CA GLY A 83 37.37 -10.88 -23.19
C GLY A 83 37.00 -9.52 -23.80
N ASP A 84 36.46 -8.55 -23.06
CA ASP A 84 36.22 -7.18 -23.60
C ASP A 84 36.86 -6.06 -22.75
N GLU A 85 38.18 -5.90 -22.84
CA GLU A 85 38.83 -4.65 -22.42
C GLU A 85 38.47 -3.47 -23.36
N THR A 86 37.91 -3.76 -24.55
CA THR A 86 37.61 -2.76 -25.58
C THR A 86 36.22 -2.11 -25.47
N GLY A 87 35.29 -2.65 -24.67
CA GLY A 87 33.89 -2.17 -24.56
C GLY A 87 33.52 -1.45 -23.25
N VAL A 88 34.48 -1.34 -22.32
CA VAL A 88 34.24 -0.73 -20.99
C VAL A 88 33.98 0.79 -21.11
N MET A 89 34.69 1.47 -22.00
CA MET A 89 34.55 2.92 -22.20
C MET A 89 33.14 3.28 -22.69
N ASP A 90 32.63 2.58 -23.70
CA ASP A 90 31.31 2.84 -24.26
C ASP A 90 30.20 2.56 -23.26
N SER A 91 30.35 1.49 -22.46
CA SER A 91 29.44 1.18 -21.36
C SER A 91 29.40 2.29 -20.28
N LEU A 92 30.54 2.89 -19.96
CA LEU A 92 30.62 4.02 -19.03
C LEU A 92 29.98 5.28 -19.60
N LEU A 93 30.23 5.59 -20.88
CA LEU A 93 29.64 6.74 -21.57
C LEU A 93 28.13 6.59 -21.71
N GLU A 94 27.64 5.40 -22.05
CA GLU A 94 26.22 5.10 -22.15
C GLU A 94 25.51 5.20 -20.79
N ALA A 95 26.16 4.78 -19.70
CA ALA A 95 25.63 4.93 -18.35
C ALA A 95 25.54 6.40 -17.90
N LEU A 96 26.47 7.25 -18.35
CA LEU A 96 26.43 8.70 -18.12
C LEU A 96 25.33 9.36 -18.97
N GLN A 97 25.22 9.00 -20.25
CA GLN A 97 24.25 9.56 -21.19
C GLN A 97 22.80 9.17 -20.86
N SER A 98 22.55 7.89 -20.57
CA SER A 98 21.24 7.40 -20.12
C SER A 98 20.87 7.86 -18.70
N GLY A 99 21.83 8.46 -17.98
CA GLY A 99 21.68 8.92 -16.61
C GLY A 99 21.64 7.79 -15.56
N ALA A 100 21.90 6.54 -15.97
CA ALA A 100 21.93 5.39 -15.07
C ALA A 100 23.01 5.50 -13.98
N ALA A 101 24.16 6.13 -14.29
CA ALA A 101 25.26 6.35 -13.36
C ALA A 101 24.87 7.18 -12.11
N PHE A 102 23.77 7.94 -12.17
CA PHE A 102 23.35 8.86 -11.12
C PHE A 102 22.08 8.42 -10.37
N ARG A 103 21.52 7.25 -10.69
CA ARG A 103 20.23 6.81 -10.14
C ARG A 103 20.29 6.42 -8.66
N ASP A 104 21.46 6.06 -8.13
CA ASP A 104 21.58 5.49 -6.78
C ASP A 104 21.57 6.53 -5.64
N ARG A 105 21.93 7.79 -5.90
CA ARG A 105 21.92 8.84 -4.85
C ARG A 105 20.53 9.36 -4.47
N ARG A 106 19.47 8.99 -5.19
CA ARG A 106 18.10 9.46 -4.92
C ARG A 106 17.26 8.53 -4.03
N LYS A 107 17.82 7.44 -3.50
CA LYS A 107 17.19 6.70 -2.40
C LYS A 107 17.70 7.19 -1.04
N ARG A 108 17.45 8.47 -0.73
CA ARG A 108 17.42 8.89 0.67
C ARG A 108 16.18 8.24 1.29
N THR A 109 16.41 7.32 2.23
CA THR A 109 15.41 6.83 3.19
C THR A 109 14.51 7.99 3.67
N PRO A 110 13.18 7.87 3.65
CA PRO A 110 12.31 8.88 4.24
C PRO A 110 12.64 8.97 5.73
N LYS A 111 13.16 10.11 6.20
CA LYS A 111 13.26 10.38 7.64
C LYS A 111 11.82 10.48 8.18
N PRO A 112 11.47 9.81 9.30
CA PRO A 112 10.19 10.04 9.95
C PRO A 112 10.17 11.49 10.43
N LYS A 113 9.17 12.27 10.00
CA LYS A 113 8.92 13.61 10.54
C LYS A 113 8.10 13.46 11.80
N ASP A 114 8.72 13.73 12.94
CA ASP A 114 8.03 13.93 14.20
C ASP A 114 7.01 15.07 14.06
N ILE A 115 5.77 14.76 14.44
CA ILE A 115 4.67 15.70 14.51
C ILE A 115 4.88 16.54 15.77
N ARG A 116 5.44 17.74 15.64
CA ARG A 116 5.18 18.85 16.58
C ARG A 116 5.07 20.19 15.85
N GLN A 117 3.95 20.82 16.16
CA GLN A 117 3.45 22.13 15.77
C GLN A 117 4.48 23.27 15.86
N SER A 118 4.46 24.21 14.91
CA SER A 118 4.40 25.66 15.21
C SER A 118 4.16 26.49 13.93
N LEU A 119 3.35 27.53 14.10
CA LEU A 119 2.75 28.41 13.11
C LEU A 119 3.73 29.51 12.60
N SER A 120 3.55 29.94 11.35
CA SER A 120 3.67 31.33 10.80
C SER A 120 4.51 31.48 9.50
N PRO A 121 4.23 32.50 8.64
CA PRO A 121 4.38 32.41 7.18
C PRO A 121 5.47 33.31 6.55
N LEU A 122 5.71 33.07 5.25
CA LEU A 122 6.51 33.84 4.26
C LEU A 122 8.02 34.00 4.49
N SER A 123 8.84 33.38 3.61
CA SER A 123 10.10 33.98 3.13
C SER A 123 10.60 33.33 1.83
N GLN A 124 10.62 34.16 0.79
CA GLN A 124 11.56 34.25 -0.35
C GLN A 124 12.17 32.96 -0.94
N ARG A 125 11.75 32.64 -2.17
CA ARG A 125 12.53 31.80 -3.10
C ARG A 125 13.76 32.59 -3.60
N PRO A 126 14.99 32.05 -3.54
CA PRO A 126 16.11 32.68 -4.23
C PRO A 126 16.02 32.38 -5.73
N VAL A 127 15.92 33.44 -6.53
CA VAL A 127 16.03 33.41 -7.99
C VAL A 127 17.48 33.12 -8.38
N LEU A 128 17.68 32.16 -9.29
CA LEU A 128 18.98 31.79 -9.84
C LEU A 128 19.56 33.01 -10.61
N LYS A 129 20.67 33.59 -10.13
CA LYS A 129 21.40 34.63 -10.88
C LYS A 129 22.01 34.02 -12.14
N VAL A 130 21.68 34.59 -13.29
CA VAL A 130 22.32 34.28 -14.58
C VAL A 130 23.69 34.96 -14.60
N PHE A 131 24.77 34.18 -14.63
CA PHE A 131 26.13 34.72 -14.81
C PHE A 131 26.35 35.04 -16.29
N ASN A 132 26.48 36.32 -16.62
CA ASN A 132 26.92 36.77 -17.94
C ASN A 132 28.46 36.81 -17.98
N HIS A 133 29.07 36.05 -18.89
CA HIS A 133 30.49 36.22 -19.23
C HIS A 133 30.60 37.34 -20.27
N GLY A 134 31.04 38.52 -19.83
CA GLY A 134 31.38 39.63 -20.71
C GLY A 134 32.65 39.33 -21.50
N ASN A 135 32.52 39.19 -22.81
CA ASN A 135 33.64 39.27 -23.76
C ASN A 135 34.25 40.67 -23.72
N LYS A 136 35.55 40.77 -23.41
CA LYS A 136 36.36 41.95 -23.74
C LYS A 136 37.06 41.70 -25.08
N PRO A 137 36.89 42.55 -26.11
CA PRO A 137 37.82 42.57 -27.22
C PRO A 137 39.03 43.46 -26.89
N TYR A 138 40.18 43.02 -27.37
CA TYR A 138 41.44 43.75 -27.41
C TYR A 138 41.31 44.99 -28.31
N SER A 139 41.70 46.17 -27.80
CA SER A 139 42.74 47.02 -28.39
C SER A 139 43.07 48.18 -27.47
#